data_AF-A0A2T7VM86-F1
#
_entry.id   AF-A0A2T7VM86-F1
#
_cell.length_a   1.000
_cell.length_b   1.000
_cell.length_c   1.000
_cell.angle_alpha   90.00
_cell.angle_beta   90.00
_cell.angle_gamma   90.00
#
_symmetry.space_group_name_H-M   'P 1'
#
loop_
_entity.id
_entity.type
_entity.pdbx_description
1 polymer ?
#
loop_
_entity_poly.entity_id
_entity_poly.type
_entity_poly.pdbx_seq_one_letter_code
_entity_poly.pdbx_strand_id
1 'polypeptide(L)'
;MSGKLERARIGGADVAHIKAPMAVARARAISGARIYDVGQGDAIAILNEAGGTILQLDYGGRQDNPFEGKSRVEVDRMLPVSTDALVMVTHWDEDHWSTGPKGEAAKAVDWLVPRQVTSPRAVRFAADLANVRCIPEPLVGKVFEYRAQNGDAILWQKIAKSSPSPSVHENCNRTGVAVALLRRSEGAGQVILLPGDAPFDEVPLFDALRTSGATLTGLVAYHHGSKYPLRNGTRSLLRDWPVTPGGPCDVVFSYGAGNSYGHPHLDRYDTLKTRREVTTPALRTAKAAYHDILFR
;
A
#
# COMPACT_ATOMS: atom_id res chain seq x y z
N MET A 1 26.92 18.70 -19.17
CA MET A 1 27.54 18.36 -17.88
C MET A 1 26.46 17.73 -17.00
N SER A 2 26.60 16.43 -16.73
CA SER A 2 25.65 15.64 -15.92
C SER A 2 25.92 15.91 -14.45
N GLY A 3 25.13 16.81 -13.85
CA GLY A 3 25.10 16.94 -12.40
C GLY A 3 24.49 15.67 -11.82
N LYS A 4 25.28 14.86 -11.11
CA LYS A 4 24.75 13.81 -10.26
C LYS A 4 23.80 14.47 -9.26
N LEU A 5 22.50 14.27 -9.45
CA LEU A 5 21.49 14.55 -8.42
C LEU A 5 21.76 13.57 -7.27
N GLU A 6 22.69 13.92 -6.38
CA GLU A 6 22.83 13.25 -5.10
C GLU A 6 21.54 13.53 -4.32
N ARG A 7 20.66 12.53 -4.29
CA ARG A 7 19.45 12.58 -3.47
C ARG A 7 19.89 12.72 -2.01
N ALA A 8 19.34 13.71 -1.31
CA ALA A 8 19.62 13.93 0.10
C ALA A 8 19.45 12.61 0.88
N ARG A 9 20.53 12.18 1.55
CA ARG A 9 20.48 11.02 2.44
C ARG A 9 19.65 11.41 3.64
N ILE A 10 18.72 10.53 3.99
CA ILE A 10 17.86 10.69 5.16
C ILE A 10 18.44 9.82 6.28
N GLY A 11 18.53 10.37 7.47
CA GLY A 11 18.89 9.67 8.70
C GLY A 11 17.68 9.00 9.34
N GLY A 12 17.90 8.09 10.29
CA GLY A 12 16.80 7.42 10.99
C GLY A 12 15.89 8.36 11.80
N ALA A 13 16.40 9.52 12.23
CA ALA A 13 15.63 10.55 12.93
C ALA A 13 14.56 11.20 12.04
N ASP A 14 14.79 11.29 10.73
CA ASP A 14 13.94 12.04 9.81
C ASP A 14 12.63 11.32 9.45
N VAL A 15 12.58 9.99 9.63
CA VAL A 15 11.37 9.17 9.40
C VAL A 15 10.29 9.51 10.45
N ALA A 16 10.70 9.87 11.67
CA ALA A 16 9.77 10.27 12.74
C ALA A 16 9.17 11.67 12.54
N HIS A 17 9.75 12.48 11.64
CA HIS A 17 9.36 13.86 11.37
C HIS A 17 8.69 14.04 9.98
N ILE A 18 8.18 12.96 9.38
CA ILE A 18 7.40 13.04 8.14
C ILE A 18 5.94 13.46 8.43
N LYS A 19 5.21 13.95 7.42
CA LYS A 19 3.84 14.47 7.61
C LYS A 19 2.83 13.46 8.14
N ALA A 20 2.94 12.18 7.77
CA ALA A 20 2.00 11.13 8.20
C ALA A 20 1.78 11.09 9.73
N PRO A 21 2.82 11.01 10.58
CA PRO A 21 2.70 11.16 12.03
C PRO A 21 1.78 12.30 12.48
N MET A 22 1.84 13.48 11.85
CA MET A 22 1.00 14.62 12.25
C MET A 22 -0.47 14.43 11.86
N ALA A 23 -0.75 14.03 10.62
CA ALA A 23 -2.12 13.79 10.17
C ALA A 23 -2.78 12.67 10.98
N VAL A 24 -2.04 11.60 11.25
CA VAL A 24 -2.49 10.45 12.06
C VAL A 24 -2.68 10.85 13.53
N ALA A 25 -1.75 11.61 14.14
CA ALA A 25 -1.88 12.05 15.53
C ALA A 25 -3.06 13.01 15.77
N ARG A 26 -3.52 13.71 14.72
CA ARG A 26 -4.72 14.55 14.77
C ARG A 26 -6.02 13.76 14.61
N ALA A 27 -5.97 12.59 13.97
CA ALA A 27 -7.14 11.75 13.79
C ALA A 27 -7.64 11.19 15.13
N ARG A 28 -8.95 11.19 15.35
CA ARG A 28 -9.53 10.61 16.57
C ARG A 28 -9.44 9.08 16.51
N ALA A 29 -9.66 8.51 15.33
CA ALA A 29 -9.59 7.08 15.07
C ALA A 29 -9.18 6.78 13.62
N ILE A 30 -8.80 5.53 13.36
CA ILE A 30 -8.64 5.01 12.00
C ILE A 30 -9.90 4.24 11.64
N SER A 31 -10.55 4.60 10.54
CA SER A 31 -11.79 3.92 10.10
C SER A 31 -11.50 2.73 9.19
N GLY A 32 -10.43 2.79 8.39
CA GLY A 32 -10.04 1.70 7.49
C GLY A 32 -9.20 2.19 6.31
N ALA A 33 -9.35 1.49 5.18
CA ALA A 33 -8.66 1.79 3.93
C ALA A 33 -9.64 1.89 2.75
N ARG A 34 -9.40 2.83 1.85
CA ARG A 34 -10.09 2.99 0.57
C ARG A 34 -9.17 2.58 -0.56
N ILE A 35 -9.55 1.56 -1.32
CA ILE A 35 -8.80 1.07 -2.48
C ILE A 35 -9.45 1.64 -3.73
N TYR A 36 -8.71 2.49 -4.46
CA TYR A 36 -9.21 3.12 -5.67
C TYR A 36 -9.14 2.18 -6.87
N ASP A 37 -10.11 2.31 -7.77
CA ASP A 37 -9.99 1.75 -9.11
C ASP A 37 -8.94 2.56 -9.89
N VAL A 38 -7.79 1.92 -10.14
CA VAL A 38 -6.70 2.47 -10.96
C VAL A 38 -6.37 1.59 -12.17
N GLY A 39 -7.17 0.55 -12.44
CA GLY A 39 -6.81 -0.53 -13.36
C GLY A 39 -5.87 -1.51 -12.67
N GLN A 40 -4.71 -1.81 -13.29
CA GLN A 40 -3.66 -2.60 -12.67
C GLN A 40 -2.75 -1.73 -11.80
N GLY A 41 -2.54 -2.13 -10.55
CA GLY A 41 -1.72 -1.36 -9.61
C GLY A 41 -2.47 -1.00 -8.34
N ASP A 42 -1.76 -0.47 -7.35
CA ASP A 42 -2.37 -0.05 -6.09
C ASP A 42 -2.44 1.47 -5.97
N ALA A 43 -3.56 1.97 -5.44
CA ALA A 43 -3.66 3.30 -4.86
C ALA A 43 -4.68 3.25 -3.73
N ILE A 44 -4.25 3.53 -2.51
CA ILE A 44 -5.00 3.23 -1.30
C ILE A 44 -4.93 4.41 -0.33
N ALA A 45 -6.08 4.97 0.05
CA ALA A 45 -6.14 5.98 1.11
C ALA A 45 -6.43 5.34 2.47
N ILE A 46 -5.61 5.65 3.48
CA ILE A 46 -5.92 5.33 4.87
C ILE A 46 -6.83 6.44 5.41
N LEU A 47 -7.96 6.04 6.01
CA LEU A 47 -9.05 6.93 6.36
C LEU A 47 -9.11 7.19 7.87
N ASN A 48 -9.37 8.46 8.24
CA ASN A 48 -9.75 8.82 9.61
C ASN A 48 -11.26 8.58 9.87
N GLU A 49 -11.73 8.92 11.08
CA GLU A 49 -13.12 8.77 11.48
C GLU A 49 -14.13 9.58 10.64
N ALA A 50 -13.68 10.66 9.99
CA ALA A 50 -14.49 11.50 9.12
C ALA A 50 -14.46 11.06 7.64
N GLY A 51 -13.76 9.97 7.32
CA GLY A 51 -13.56 9.48 5.95
C GLY A 51 -12.53 10.28 5.15
N GLY A 52 -11.74 11.15 5.80
CA GLY A 52 -10.66 11.90 5.19
C GLY A 52 -9.36 11.10 5.14
N THR A 53 -8.56 11.31 4.08
CA THR A 53 -7.27 10.64 3.88
C THR A 53 -6.20 11.20 4.80
N ILE A 54 -5.59 10.35 5.63
CA ILE A 54 -4.48 10.71 6.54
C ILE A 54 -3.11 10.19 6.05
N LEU A 55 -3.12 9.19 5.16
CA LEU A 55 -1.94 8.69 4.46
C LEU A 55 -2.39 8.07 3.14
N GLN A 56 -1.67 8.35 2.06
CA GLN A 56 -1.88 7.72 0.75
C GLN A 56 -0.80 6.65 0.55
N LEU A 57 -1.19 5.40 0.34
CA LEU A 57 -0.31 4.33 -0.10
C LEU A 57 -0.41 4.18 -1.60
N ASP A 58 0.74 4.23 -2.27
CA ASP A 58 0.87 4.14 -3.71
C ASP A 58 0.04 5.18 -4.49
N TYR A 59 0.39 5.31 -5.77
CA TYR A 59 -0.28 6.19 -6.72
C TYR A 59 -0.27 5.53 -8.10
N GLY A 60 -0.65 4.26 -8.08
CA GLY A 60 -0.60 3.33 -9.19
C GLY A 60 -1.58 3.59 -10.30
N GLY A 61 -1.47 2.76 -11.35
CA GLY A 61 -2.40 2.77 -12.46
C GLY A 61 -1.72 2.49 -13.79
N ARG A 62 -1.67 1.22 -14.14
CA ARG A 62 -1.35 0.68 -15.46
C ARG A 62 -2.57 -0.05 -15.98
N GLN A 63 -2.46 -0.59 -17.19
CA GLN A 63 -3.44 -1.43 -17.89
C GLN A 63 -4.91 -1.24 -17.49
N ASP A 64 -5.73 -0.83 -18.46
CA ASP A 64 -7.14 -0.52 -18.20
C ASP A 64 -7.27 0.66 -17.20
N ASN A 65 -6.28 1.57 -17.18
CA ASN A 65 -6.23 2.71 -16.25
C ASN A 65 -7.36 3.73 -16.54
N PRO A 66 -8.24 4.06 -15.57
CA PRO A 66 -9.39 4.97 -15.78
C PRO A 66 -9.00 6.45 -15.92
N PHE A 67 -7.73 6.77 -15.67
CA PHE A 67 -7.15 8.10 -15.81
C PHE A 67 -6.60 8.38 -17.21
N GLU A 68 -6.65 7.41 -18.14
CA GLU A 68 -6.16 7.60 -19.49
C GLU A 68 -6.99 8.65 -20.25
N GLY A 69 -6.31 9.60 -20.89
CA GLY A 69 -6.95 10.74 -21.56
C GLY A 69 -7.60 11.78 -20.63
N LYS A 70 -7.47 11.65 -19.31
CA LYS A 70 -8.00 12.61 -18.33
C LYS A 70 -7.06 13.81 -18.15
N SER A 71 -7.64 14.99 -17.93
CA SER A 71 -6.89 16.17 -17.54
C SER A 71 -6.32 16.03 -16.12
N ARG A 72 -5.30 16.82 -15.78
CA ARG A 72 -4.67 16.79 -14.44
C ARG A 72 -5.68 17.03 -13.31
N VAL A 73 -6.60 17.97 -13.52
CA VAL A 73 -7.68 18.30 -12.57
C VAL A 73 -8.65 17.13 -12.38
N GLU A 74 -8.97 16.39 -13.45
CA GLU A 74 -9.81 15.20 -13.34
C GLU A 74 -9.10 14.09 -12.57
N VAL A 75 -7.80 13.88 -12.80
CA VAL A 75 -7.00 12.91 -12.04
C VAL A 75 -7.00 13.25 -10.55
N ASP A 76 -6.67 14.49 -10.19
CA ASP A 76 -6.64 14.93 -8.78
C ASP A 76 -8.02 14.87 -8.11
N ARG A 77 -9.12 14.97 -8.88
CA ARG A 77 -10.48 14.77 -8.37
C ARG A 77 -10.81 13.29 -8.15
N MET A 78 -10.38 12.42 -9.06
CA MET A 78 -10.69 10.99 -9.01
C MET A 78 -9.82 10.24 -8.00
N LEU A 79 -8.58 10.68 -7.83
CA LEU A 79 -7.63 10.16 -6.84
C LEU A 79 -7.12 11.33 -5.99
N PRO A 80 -7.91 11.80 -5.01
CA PRO A 80 -7.55 12.97 -4.23
C PRO A 80 -6.46 12.65 -3.20
N VAL A 81 -5.49 13.56 -3.07
CA VAL A 81 -4.49 13.54 -2.01
C VAL A 81 -4.55 14.85 -1.22
N SER A 82 -4.60 14.75 0.10
CA SER A 82 -4.59 15.94 0.96
C SER A 82 -3.19 16.56 0.99
N THR A 83 -3.11 17.89 1.05
CA THR A 83 -1.82 18.61 1.08
C THR A 83 -1.02 18.37 2.36
N ASP A 84 -1.70 17.96 3.43
CA ASP A 84 -1.12 17.56 4.71
C ASP A 84 -0.89 16.03 4.81
N ALA A 85 -1.30 15.25 3.81
CA ALA A 85 -1.02 13.83 3.75
C ALA A 85 0.41 13.55 3.27
N LEU A 86 0.86 12.32 3.53
CA LEU A 86 2.07 11.71 2.98
C LEU A 86 1.65 10.71 1.91
N VAL A 87 2.35 10.70 0.77
CA VAL A 87 2.34 9.54 -0.14
C VAL A 87 3.45 8.60 0.28
N MET A 88 3.13 7.36 0.62
CA MET A 88 4.11 6.31 0.87
C MET A 88 4.01 5.28 -0.24
N VAL A 89 5.12 5.05 -0.95
CA VAL A 89 5.18 4.07 -2.03
C VAL A 89 5.64 2.73 -1.45
N THR A 90 4.95 1.65 -1.78
CA THR A 90 5.29 0.30 -1.33
C THR A 90 6.51 -0.22 -2.10
N HIS A 91 6.59 -0.01 -3.42
CA HIS A 91 7.78 -0.27 -4.24
C HIS A 91 7.76 0.48 -5.57
N TRP A 92 8.88 0.46 -6.29
CA TRP A 92 9.08 1.27 -7.50
C TRP A 92 8.63 0.65 -8.83
N ASP A 93 7.88 -0.45 -8.83
CA ASP A 93 7.31 -0.95 -10.07
C ASP A 93 6.21 -0.02 -10.58
N GLU A 94 6.09 0.05 -11.90
CA GLU A 94 5.41 1.15 -12.57
C GLU A 94 3.94 1.27 -12.16
N ASP A 95 3.28 0.15 -11.94
CA ASP A 95 1.90 0.05 -11.48
C ASP A 95 1.64 0.57 -10.06
N HIS A 96 2.67 0.94 -9.28
CA HIS A 96 2.50 1.54 -7.95
C HIS A 96 2.71 3.06 -7.90
N TRP A 97 3.12 3.70 -8.99
CA TRP A 97 3.35 5.16 -9.02
C TRP A 97 2.97 5.87 -10.31
N SER A 98 2.61 5.15 -11.38
CA SER A 98 2.44 5.71 -12.73
C SER A 98 1.36 6.77 -12.90
N THR A 99 0.42 6.89 -11.97
CA THR A 99 -0.57 7.97 -11.97
C THR A 99 -0.02 9.24 -11.33
N GLY A 100 1.02 9.14 -10.49
CA GLY A 100 1.66 10.29 -9.82
C GLY A 100 2.10 11.41 -10.77
N PRO A 101 2.74 11.11 -11.92
CA PRO A 101 3.06 12.11 -12.94
C PRO A 101 1.85 12.82 -13.57
N LYS A 102 0.66 12.22 -13.53
CA LYS A 102 -0.56 12.71 -14.20
C LYS A 102 -1.31 13.77 -13.37
N GLY A 103 -1.18 13.75 -12.04
CA GLY A 103 -1.76 14.74 -11.12
C GLY A 103 -0.79 15.86 -10.73
N GLU A 104 -1.32 17.02 -10.31
CA GLU A 104 -0.51 18.10 -9.73
C GLU A 104 -0.41 17.97 -8.21
N ALA A 105 -1.53 17.64 -7.56
CA ALA A 105 -1.59 17.50 -6.11
C ALA A 105 -0.59 16.46 -5.59
N ALA A 106 -0.48 15.33 -6.29
CA ALA A 106 0.46 14.26 -5.97
C ALA A 106 1.93 14.71 -5.99
N LYS A 107 2.33 15.62 -6.88
CA LYS A 107 3.74 16.08 -6.96
C LYS A 107 4.11 17.09 -5.88
N ALA A 108 3.12 17.77 -5.32
CA ALA A 108 3.29 18.84 -4.35
C ALA A 108 3.36 18.35 -2.90
N VAL A 109 3.00 17.09 -2.63
CA VAL A 109 3.05 16.48 -1.28
C VAL A 109 4.38 15.79 -1.00
N ASP A 110 4.58 15.39 0.25
CA ASP A 110 5.77 14.63 0.63
C ASP A 110 5.61 13.17 0.22
N TRP A 111 6.68 12.59 -0.32
CA TRP A 111 6.77 11.17 -0.65
C TRP A 111 7.75 10.46 0.26
N LEU A 112 7.35 9.32 0.84
CA LEU A 112 8.24 8.36 1.49
C LEU A 112 8.34 7.10 0.64
N VAL A 113 9.55 6.71 0.28
CA VAL A 113 9.80 5.65 -0.71
C VAL A 113 10.88 4.68 -0.20
N PRO A 114 10.82 3.38 -0.51
CA PRO A 114 11.90 2.47 -0.19
C PRO A 114 13.15 2.79 -1.02
N ARG A 115 14.31 2.49 -0.45
CA ARG A 115 15.55 2.39 -1.23
C ARG A 115 15.51 1.09 -2.03
N GLN A 116 15.53 1.21 -3.35
CA GLN A 116 15.56 0.09 -4.29
C GLN A 116 16.33 0.51 -5.54
N VAL A 117 16.93 -0.47 -6.22
CA VAL A 117 17.49 -0.26 -7.56
C VAL A 117 16.36 -0.37 -8.57
N THR A 118 15.95 0.74 -9.19
CA THR A 118 14.74 0.78 -10.02
C THR A 118 14.99 1.32 -11.43
N SER A 119 13.95 1.30 -12.26
CA SER A 119 13.96 1.74 -13.65
C SER A 119 14.34 3.23 -13.81
N PRO A 120 14.94 3.62 -14.95
CA PRO A 120 15.21 5.02 -15.24
C PRO A 120 13.96 5.92 -15.21
N ARG A 121 12.77 5.38 -15.49
CA ARG A 121 11.50 6.13 -15.45
C ARG A 121 11.10 6.49 -14.03
N ALA A 122 11.18 5.53 -13.11
CA ALA A 122 10.98 5.78 -11.67
C ALA A 122 12.02 6.77 -11.13
N VAL A 123 13.27 6.67 -11.58
CA VAL A 123 14.33 7.61 -11.18
C VAL A 123 14.02 9.05 -11.62
N ARG A 124 13.54 9.24 -12.85
CA ARG A 124 13.14 10.56 -13.37
C ARG A 124 11.93 11.10 -12.62
N PHE A 125 10.88 10.30 -12.45
CA PHE A 125 9.69 10.74 -11.71
C PHE A 125 10.05 11.18 -10.29
N ALA A 126 10.86 10.41 -9.57
CA ALA A 126 11.31 10.78 -8.25
C ALA A 126 12.13 12.09 -8.22
N ALA A 127 12.82 12.44 -9.30
CA ALA A 127 13.53 13.71 -9.42
C ALA A 127 12.60 14.90 -9.72
N ASP A 128 11.40 14.64 -10.25
CA ASP A 128 10.37 15.64 -10.53
C ASP A 128 9.47 15.93 -9.31
N LEU A 129 9.59 15.16 -8.23
CA LEU A 129 8.84 15.36 -6.99
C LEU A 129 9.40 16.53 -6.18
N ALA A 130 8.52 17.37 -5.62
CA ALA A 130 8.93 18.50 -4.79
C ALA A 130 9.68 18.03 -3.53
N ASN A 131 9.16 17.00 -2.87
CA ASN A 131 9.73 16.43 -1.65
C ASN A 131 9.68 14.91 -1.70
N VAL A 132 10.84 14.25 -1.86
CA VAL A 132 10.94 12.78 -1.80
C VAL A 132 11.95 12.36 -0.75
N ARG A 133 11.55 11.38 0.07
CA ARG A 133 12.29 10.88 1.21
C ARG A 133 12.49 9.37 1.10
N CYS A 134 13.74 8.92 1.14
CA CYS A 134 14.07 7.52 0.98
C CYS A 134 14.28 6.82 2.33
N ILE A 135 13.64 5.67 2.55
CA ILE A 135 13.78 4.88 3.78
C ILE A 135 15.22 4.34 3.88
N PRO A 136 15.94 4.63 4.99
CA PRO A 136 17.30 4.15 5.20
C PRO A 136 17.40 2.62 5.32
N GLU A 137 18.40 2.03 4.66
CA GLU A 137 18.70 0.58 4.75
C GLU A 137 18.96 0.05 6.17
N PRO A 138 19.56 0.82 7.10
CA PRO A 138 19.66 0.39 8.49
C PRO A 138 18.33 0.19 9.22
N LEU A 139 17.21 0.66 8.67
CA LEU A 139 15.88 0.51 9.26
C LEU A 139 15.09 -0.69 8.69
N VAL A 140 15.67 -1.47 7.77
CA VAL A 140 15.05 -2.70 7.25
C VAL A 140 14.72 -3.63 8.41
N GLY A 141 13.52 -4.23 8.37
CA GLY A 141 13.02 -5.12 9.40
C GLY A 141 12.51 -4.41 10.66
N LYS A 142 12.76 -3.11 10.85
CA LYS A 142 12.17 -2.35 11.96
C LYS A 142 10.70 -2.05 11.65
N VAL A 143 9.83 -2.33 12.62
CA VAL A 143 8.43 -1.91 12.58
C VAL A 143 8.32 -0.48 13.10
N PHE A 144 7.60 0.34 12.35
CA PHE A 144 7.24 1.71 12.71
C PHE A 144 5.74 1.78 12.96
N GLU A 145 5.34 2.72 13.82
CA GLU A 145 3.96 2.88 14.24
C GLU A 145 3.58 4.36 14.24
N TYR A 146 2.48 4.69 13.55
CA TYR A 146 1.79 5.98 13.67
C TYR A 146 0.47 5.75 14.39
N ARG A 147 0.20 6.52 15.45
CA ARG A 147 -0.96 6.31 16.34
C ARG A 147 -1.98 7.44 16.23
N ALA A 148 -3.25 7.07 16.13
CA ALA A 148 -4.39 7.97 16.33
C ALA A 148 -4.67 8.17 17.83
N GLN A 149 -5.53 9.13 18.17
CA GLN A 149 -5.80 9.49 19.57
C GLN A 149 -6.43 8.36 20.39
N ASN A 150 -7.25 7.52 19.78
CA ASN A 150 -7.84 6.33 20.43
C ASN A 150 -6.89 5.13 20.53
N GLY A 151 -5.65 5.25 20.05
CA GLY A 151 -4.66 4.17 20.07
C GLY A 151 -4.66 3.26 18.85
N ASP A 152 -5.57 3.45 17.88
CA ASP A 152 -5.48 2.80 16.57
C ASP A 152 -4.16 3.16 15.90
N ALA A 153 -3.64 2.24 15.08
CA ALA A 153 -2.29 2.35 14.55
C ALA A 153 -2.17 2.02 13.07
N ILE A 154 -1.30 2.75 12.39
CA ILE A 154 -0.71 2.38 11.10
C ILE A 154 0.66 1.79 11.40
N LEU A 155 0.82 0.48 11.20
CA LEU A 155 2.08 -0.23 11.34
C LEU A 155 2.70 -0.44 9.97
N TRP A 156 3.99 -0.18 9.82
CA TRP A 156 4.66 -0.40 8.54
C TRP A 156 6.11 -0.85 8.72
N GLN A 157 6.63 -1.55 7.72
CA GLN A 157 7.95 -2.16 7.74
C GLN A 157 8.55 -2.19 6.34
N LYS A 158 9.81 -1.76 6.20
CA LYS A 158 10.60 -2.10 5.00
C LYS A 158 11.08 -3.55 5.13
N ILE A 159 10.73 -4.37 4.15
CA ILE A 159 10.73 -5.84 4.27
C ILE A 159 12.16 -6.40 4.21
N ALA A 160 12.93 -6.01 3.20
CA ALA A 160 14.29 -6.50 2.98
C ALA A 160 15.20 -5.40 2.45
N LYS A 161 16.51 -5.66 2.47
CA LYS A 161 17.51 -4.75 1.90
C LYS A 161 17.47 -4.79 0.38
N SER A 162 17.70 -3.66 -0.27
CA SER A 162 17.90 -3.66 -1.73
C SER A 162 19.16 -4.43 -2.09
N SER A 163 19.16 -5.09 -3.25
CA SER A 163 20.32 -5.72 -3.85
C SER A 163 21.42 -4.68 -4.14
N PRO A 164 22.71 -4.99 -3.93
CA PRO A 164 23.81 -4.05 -4.10
C PRO A 164 24.17 -3.71 -5.57
N SER A 165 23.24 -3.82 -6.53
CA SER A 165 23.42 -3.73 -8.01
C SER A 165 23.88 -5.03 -8.66
N PRO A 166 23.54 -5.28 -9.96
CA PRO A 166 22.65 -4.53 -10.87
C PRO A 166 21.13 -4.68 -10.64
N SER A 167 20.35 -3.80 -11.26
CA SER A 167 18.87 -3.75 -11.16
C SER A 167 18.18 -5.06 -11.55
N VAL A 168 18.79 -5.85 -12.42
CA VAL A 168 18.30 -7.19 -12.82
C VAL A 168 18.24 -8.18 -11.65
N HIS A 169 18.94 -7.91 -10.56
CA HIS A 169 18.89 -8.69 -9.33
C HIS A 169 18.02 -8.05 -8.25
N GLU A 170 17.46 -6.86 -8.49
CA GLU A 170 16.49 -6.26 -7.58
C GLU A 170 15.13 -6.91 -7.81
N ASN A 171 14.52 -7.39 -6.74
CA ASN A 171 13.11 -7.76 -6.73
C ASN A 171 12.38 -6.74 -5.85
N CYS A 172 11.89 -5.68 -6.48
CA CYS A 172 11.21 -4.56 -5.81
C CYS A 172 10.02 -5.04 -4.96
N ASN A 173 9.29 -6.05 -5.42
CA ASN A 173 8.16 -6.65 -4.72
C ASN A 173 8.55 -7.19 -3.32
N ARG A 174 9.82 -7.58 -3.11
CA ARG A 174 10.31 -8.21 -1.87
C ARG A 174 11.15 -7.29 -0.99
N THR A 175 11.62 -6.16 -1.52
CA THR A 175 12.46 -5.18 -0.80
C THR A 175 11.71 -3.90 -0.46
N GLY A 176 10.42 -3.85 -0.79
CA GLY A 176 9.51 -2.74 -0.57
C GLY A 176 9.04 -2.57 0.87
N VAL A 177 7.89 -1.93 1.02
CA VAL A 177 7.20 -1.64 2.28
C VAL A 177 5.88 -2.37 2.33
N ALA A 178 5.62 -3.03 3.46
CA ALA A 178 4.30 -3.56 3.80
C ALA A 178 3.69 -2.74 4.94
N VAL A 179 2.36 -2.61 4.91
CA VAL A 179 1.58 -1.83 5.89
C VAL A 179 0.46 -2.69 6.47
N ALA A 180 0.16 -2.49 7.74
CA ALA A 180 -1.03 -3.02 8.40
C ALA A 180 -1.73 -1.90 9.17
N LEU A 181 -3.05 -1.85 9.06
CA LEU A 181 -3.88 -1.04 9.95
C LEU A 181 -4.27 -1.91 11.13
N LEU A 182 -4.17 -1.38 12.34
CA LEU A 182 -4.55 -2.05 13.57
C LEU A 182 -5.59 -1.21 14.32
N ARG A 183 -6.80 -1.73 14.46
CA ARG A 183 -7.77 -1.21 15.43
C ARG A 183 -7.57 -1.92 16.76
N ARG A 184 -7.26 -1.16 17.80
CA ARG A 184 -7.10 -1.71 19.15
C ARG A 184 -8.46 -1.84 19.83
N SER A 185 -8.64 -2.92 20.57
CA SER A 185 -9.82 -3.15 21.41
C SER A 185 -9.38 -3.79 22.72
N GLU A 186 -10.25 -3.84 23.73
CA GLU A 186 -9.97 -4.53 25.01
C GLU A 186 -9.81 -6.06 24.84
N GLY A 187 -10.15 -6.61 23.66
CA GLY A 187 -9.94 -8.01 23.28
C GLY A 187 -8.93 -8.16 22.13
N ALA A 188 -9.19 -9.11 21.23
CA ALA A 188 -8.43 -9.25 20.00
C ALA A 188 -8.66 -8.02 19.10
N GLY A 189 -7.58 -7.27 18.80
CA GLY A 189 -7.63 -6.17 17.84
C GLY A 189 -8.06 -6.64 16.44
N GLN A 190 -8.44 -5.70 15.58
CA GLN A 190 -8.76 -5.98 14.18
C GLN A 190 -7.62 -5.49 13.29
N VAL A 191 -7.36 -6.20 12.18
CA VAL A 191 -6.32 -5.81 11.23
C VAL A 191 -6.81 -5.74 9.79
N ILE A 192 -6.24 -4.80 9.04
CA ILE A 192 -6.32 -4.74 7.58
C ILE A 192 -4.90 -4.81 7.03
N LEU A 193 -4.63 -5.75 6.11
CA LEU A 193 -3.29 -6.01 5.59
C LEU A 193 -3.10 -5.41 4.18
N LEU A 194 -2.04 -4.63 4.00
CA LEU A 194 -1.72 -3.89 2.78
C LEU A 194 -0.28 -4.26 2.36
N PRO A 195 -0.10 -5.39 1.66
CA PRO A 195 1.23 -5.98 1.40
C PRO A 195 2.06 -5.27 0.32
N GLY A 196 1.43 -4.44 -0.52
CA GLY A 196 1.96 -4.17 -1.86
C GLY A 196 2.14 -5.51 -2.61
N ASP A 197 3.29 -5.70 -3.23
CA ASP A 197 3.57 -6.93 -3.97
C ASP A 197 4.28 -8.04 -3.19
N ALA A 198 4.48 -7.84 -1.89
CA ALA A 198 5.16 -8.83 -1.06
C ALA A 198 4.25 -10.00 -0.68
N PRO A 199 4.70 -11.26 -0.80
CA PRO A 199 3.98 -12.39 -0.23
C PRO A 199 3.80 -12.23 1.28
N PHE A 200 2.62 -12.54 1.81
CA PHE A 200 2.29 -12.32 3.22
C PHE A 200 3.24 -13.02 4.20
N ASP A 201 3.74 -14.21 3.85
CA ASP A 201 4.69 -14.97 4.68
C ASP A 201 6.11 -14.41 4.71
N GLU A 202 6.41 -13.40 3.89
CA GLU A 202 7.70 -12.71 3.89
C GLU A 202 7.67 -11.40 4.69
N VAL A 203 6.53 -11.04 5.27
CA VAL A 203 6.35 -9.82 6.04
C VAL A 203 6.29 -10.17 7.54
N PRO A 204 7.39 -10.04 8.30
CA PRO A 204 7.42 -10.40 9.72
C PRO A 204 6.37 -9.65 10.56
N LEU A 205 6.05 -8.41 10.19
CA LEU A 205 4.97 -7.63 10.82
C LEU A 205 3.63 -8.39 10.79
N PHE A 206 3.30 -9.08 9.70
CA PHE A 206 2.04 -9.79 9.58
C PHE A 206 2.00 -11.03 10.48
N ASP A 207 3.08 -11.82 10.54
CA ASP A 207 3.13 -12.94 11.47
C ASP A 207 3.07 -12.47 12.95
N ALA A 208 3.71 -11.35 13.28
CA ALA A 208 3.61 -10.75 14.61
C ALA A 208 2.15 -10.36 14.98
N LEU A 209 1.40 -9.79 14.04
CA LEU A 209 -0.02 -9.44 14.26
C LEU A 209 -0.92 -10.68 14.39
N ARG A 210 -0.65 -11.73 13.61
CA ARG A 210 -1.36 -13.01 13.72
C ARG A 210 -1.12 -13.65 15.09
N THR A 211 0.14 -13.70 15.52
CA THR A 211 0.53 -14.31 16.79
C THR A 211 0.07 -13.51 18.01
N SER A 212 -0.12 -12.19 17.88
CA SER A 212 -0.73 -11.36 18.93
C SER A 212 -2.23 -11.59 19.08
N GLY A 213 -2.83 -12.47 18.27
CA GLY A 213 -4.25 -12.82 18.31
C GLY A 213 -5.16 -11.80 17.62
N ALA A 214 -4.62 -10.87 16.83
CA ALA A 214 -5.45 -9.92 16.11
C ALA A 214 -6.25 -10.63 15.00
N THR A 215 -7.48 -10.18 14.76
CA THR A 215 -8.39 -10.79 13.79
C THR A 215 -8.38 -10.05 12.46
N LEU A 216 -8.49 -10.79 11.36
CA LEU A 216 -8.41 -10.26 10.01
C LEU A 216 -9.77 -9.71 9.54
N THR A 217 -9.84 -8.40 9.28
CA THR A 217 -11.02 -7.72 8.74
C THR A 217 -11.00 -7.64 7.22
N GLY A 218 -9.83 -7.42 6.63
CA GLY A 218 -9.67 -7.41 5.19
C GLY A 218 -8.21 -7.30 4.76
N LEU A 219 -7.98 -7.46 3.46
CA LEU A 219 -6.67 -7.32 2.86
C LEU A 219 -6.75 -6.89 1.39
N VAL A 220 -5.66 -6.32 0.90
CA VAL A 220 -5.38 -6.24 -0.53
C VAL A 220 -4.58 -7.47 -0.92
N ALA A 221 -5.01 -8.14 -1.98
CA ALA A 221 -4.34 -9.31 -2.52
C ALA A 221 -2.95 -8.90 -3.03
N TYR A 222 -1.90 -9.51 -2.49
CA TYR A 222 -0.54 -9.13 -2.86
C TYR A 222 -0.30 -9.34 -4.36
N HIS A 223 0.51 -8.46 -4.96
CA HIS A 223 0.86 -8.54 -6.39
C HIS A 223 -0.37 -8.65 -7.28
N HIS A 224 -1.39 -7.87 -6.90
CA HIS A 224 -2.69 -7.78 -7.58
C HIS A 224 -3.41 -9.15 -7.73
N GLY A 225 -3.11 -10.10 -6.85
CA GLY A 225 -3.60 -11.48 -6.92
C GLY A 225 -2.75 -12.42 -7.77
N SER A 226 -1.44 -12.17 -7.89
CA SER A 226 -0.53 -13.03 -8.64
C SER A 226 -0.41 -14.43 -8.06
N LYS A 227 -0.15 -15.42 -8.93
CA LYS A 227 0.36 -16.74 -8.53
C LYS A 227 1.85 -16.73 -8.20
N TYR A 228 2.60 -15.69 -8.55
CA TYR A 228 4.05 -15.63 -8.42
C TYR A 228 4.52 -14.46 -7.55
N PRO A 229 5.38 -14.71 -6.55
CA PRO A 229 5.66 -16.01 -5.92
C PRO A 229 4.59 -16.29 -4.85
N LEU A 230 3.52 -17.03 -5.18
CA LEU A 230 2.56 -17.48 -4.16
C LEU A 230 3.12 -18.70 -3.46
N ARG A 231 3.62 -18.46 -2.25
CA ARG A 231 4.28 -19.47 -1.44
C ARG A 231 3.23 -20.25 -0.64
N ASN A 232 3.53 -21.53 -0.38
CA ASN A 232 2.74 -22.32 0.58
C ASN A 232 2.67 -21.64 1.97
N GLY A 233 3.65 -20.79 2.29
CA GLY A 233 3.66 -19.97 3.50
C GLY A 233 2.49 -18.99 3.55
N THR A 234 2.26 -18.18 2.50
CA THR A 234 1.12 -17.25 2.43
C THR A 234 -0.21 -17.98 2.64
N ARG A 235 -0.44 -19.11 1.94
CA ARG A 235 -1.66 -19.92 2.11
C ARG A 235 -1.81 -20.42 3.54
N SER A 236 -0.73 -20.86 4.17
CA SER A 236 -0.74 -21.36 5.54
C SER A 236 -1.03 -20.25 6.55
N LEU A 237 -0.36 -19.10 6.39
CA LEU A 237 -0.55 -17.92 7.22
C LEU A 237 -2.01 -17.44 7.17
N LEU A 238 -2.60 -17.34 5.97
CA LEU A 238 -3.99 -16.91 5.82
C LEU A 238 -5.01 -17.95 6.33
N ARG A 239 -4.74 -19.25 6.13
CA ARG A 239 -5.59 -20.33 6.67
C ARG A 239 -5.70 -20.27 8.19
N ASP A 240 -4.58 -19.96 8.85
CA ASP A 240 -4.46 -20.03 10.31
C ASP A 240 -4.78 -18.67 10.98
N TRP A 241 -5.18 -17.65 10.20
CA TRP A 241 -5.53 -16.33 10.72
C TRP A 241 -7.04 -16.23 11.03
N PRO A 242 -7.45 -15.98 12.28
CA PRO A 242 -8.86 -15.82 12.60
C PRO A 242 -9.45 -14.57 11.92
N VAL A 243 -10.58 -14.74 11.24
CA VAL A 243 -11.34 -13.63 10.64
C VAL A 243 -12.14 -12.89 11.72
N THR A 244 -12.22 -11.57 11.63
CA THR A 244 -13.02 -10.75 12.54
C THR A 244 -14.48 -11.22 12.54
N PRO A 245 -15.13 -11.39 13.70
CA PRO A 245 -16.56 -11.73 13.77
C PRO A 245 -17.47 -10.65 13.18
N GLY A 246 -18.69 -11.01 12.74
CA GLY A 246 -19.71 -10.05 12.29
C GLY A 246 -19.72 -9.74 10.79
N GLY A 247 -19.02 -10.51 9.94
CA GLY A 247 -19.03 -10.33 8.49
C GLY A 247 -17.87 -11.02 7.76
N PRO A 248 -17.88 -11.06 6.42
CA PRO A 248 -16.79 -11.65 5.64
C PRO A 248 -15.53 -10.79 5.66
N CYS A 249 -14.36 -11.42 5.58
CA CYS A 249 -13.09 -10.76 5.32
C CYS A 249 -13.07 -10.22 3.89
N ASP A 250 -12.85 -8.92 3.71
CA ASP A 250 -12.70 -8.36 2.35
C ASP A 250 -11.35 -8.76 1.76
N VAL A 251 -11.35 -9.21 0.51
CA VAL A 251 -10.15 -9.50 -0.28
C VAL A 251 -10.25 -8.70 -1.57
N VAL A 252 -9.47 -7.63 -1.67
CA VAL A 252 -9.50 -6.71 -2.82
C VAL A 252 -8.39 -7.05 -3.81
N PHE A 253 -8.74 -7.22 -5.08
CA PHE A 253 -7.82 -7.50 -6.17
C PHE A 253 -7.76 -6.30 -7.12
N SER A 254 -6.64 -5.56 -7.09
CA SER A 254 -6.45 -4.37 -7.90
C SER A 254 -5.76 -4.67 -9.24
N TYR A 255 -6.55 -5.06 -10.25
CA TYR A 255 -6.03 -5.46 -11.57
C TYR A 255 -6.84 -4.91 -12.74
N GLY A 256 -6.20 -4.70 -13.89
CA GLY A 256 -6.87 -4.24 -15.11
C GLY A 256 -7.57 -5.36 -15.87
N ALA A 257 -8.70 -5.08 -16.52
CA ALA A 257 -9.34 -6.06 -17.39
C ALA A 257 -8.41 -6.47 -18.55
N GLY A 258 -8.49 -7.74 -18.95
CA GLY A 258 -7.63 -8.30 -20.00
C GLY A 258 -6.15 -8.39 -19.63
N ASN A 259 -5.82 -8.40 -18.33
CA ASN A 259 -4.45 -8.52 -17.83
C ASN A 259 -3.67 -9.65 -18.53
N SER A 260 -2.58 -9.31 -19.20
CA SER A 260 -1.71 -10.28 -19.90
C SER A 260 -0.89 -11.16 -18.95
N TYR A 261 -0.76 -10.78 -17.68
CA TYR A 261 -0.09 -11.56 -16.64
C TYR A 261 -0.96 -12.72 -16.10
N GLY A 262 -2.25 -12.77 -16.46
CA GLY A 262 -3.14 -13.89 -16.12
C GLY A 262 -3.64 -13.90 -14.68
N HIS A 263 -3.60 -12.75 -13.99
CA HIS A 263 -4.16 -12.55 -12.64
C HIS A 263 -5.59 -11.99 -12.74
N PRO A 264 -6.45 -12.14 -11.70
CA PRO A 264 -6.17 -12.70 -10.39
C PRO A 264 -6.30 -14.22 -10.33
N HIS A 265 -5.55 -14.83 -9.42
CA HIS A 265 -5.72 -16.23 -9.04
C HIS A 265 -6.52 -16.33 -7.73
N LEU A 266 -7.84 -16.27 -7.86
CA LEU A 266 -8.78 -16.20 -6.73
C LEU A 266 -8.69 -17.43 -5.81
N ASP A 267 -8.45 -18.62 -6.39
CA ASP A 267 -8.30 -19.92 -5.71
C ASP A 267 -7.20 -19.94 -4.63
N ARG A 268 -6.32 -18.93 -4.65
CA ARG A 268 -5.23 -18.80 -3.70
C ARG A 268 -5.66 -18.21 -2.36
N TYR A 269 -6.83 -17.61 -2.31
CA TYR A 269 -7.46 -17.06 -1.12
C TYR A 269 -8.56 -17.97 -0.58
N ASP A 270 -8.75 -19.17 -1.16
CA ASP A 270 -9.71 -20.20 -0.73
C ASP A 270 -9.58 -20.62 0.73
N THR A 271 -8.40 -20.45 1.32
CA THR A 271 -8.16 -20.74 2.73
C THR A 271 -8.91 -19.78 3.66
N LEU A 272 -9.26 -18.57 3.20
CA LEU A 272 -10.15 -17.65 3.90
C LEU A 272 -11.61 -18.06 3.61
N LYS A 273 -12.14 -18.95 4.46
CA LYS A 273 -13.48 -19.56 4.28
C LYS A 273 -14.61 -18.53 4.26
N THR A 274 -14.52 -17.48 5.06
CA THR A 274 -15.51 -16.40 5.14
C THR A 274 -14.92 -15.14 4.54
N ARG A 275 -14.84 -15.08 3.21
CA ARG A 275 -14.33 -13.91 2.47
C ARG A 275 -15.37 -13.33 1.51
N ARG A 276 -15.22 -12.04 1.22
CA ARG A 276 -15.90 -11.34 0.15
C ARG A 276 -14.82 -10.84 -0.81
N GLU A 277 -14.88 -11.34 -2.04
CA GLU A 277 -13.96 -10.96 -3.09
C GLU A 277 -14.45 -9.67 -3.76
N VAL A 278 -13.54 -8.72 -3.92
CA VAL A 278 -13.81 -7.46 -4.62
C VAL A 278 -12.74 -7.27 -5.67
N THR A 279 -13.14 -7.06 -6.91
CA THR A 279 -12.22 -6.90 -8.04
C THR A 279 -12.43 -5.55 -8.71
N THR A 280 -11.36 -4.98 -9.27
CA THR A 280 -11.46 -3.74 -10.05
C THR A 280 -12.51 -3.82 -11.17
N PRO A 281 -12.60 -4.90 -11.97
CA PRO A 281 -13.70 -5.03 -12.94
C PRO A 281 -15.09 -5.02 -12.31
N ALA A 282 -15.27 -5.64 -11.13
CA ALA A 282 -16.56 -5.60 -10.44
C ALA A 282 -16.93 -4.18 -9.97
N LEU A 283 -15.95 -3.39 -9.49
CA LEU A 283 -16.16 -1.98 -9.14
C LEU A 283 -16.65 -1.18 -10.34
N ARG A 284 -16.05 -1.38 -11.51
CA ARG A 284 -16.44 -0.70 -12.75
C ARG A 284 -17.84 -1.07 -13.20
N THR A 285 -18.20 -2.35 -13.16
CA THR A 285 -19.57 -2.79 -13.47
C THR A 285 -20.58 -2.15 -12.52
N ALA A 286 -20.22 -1.99 -11.24
CA ALA A 286 -21.02 -1.30 -10.24
C ALA A 286 -20.97 0.24 -10.34
N LYS A 287 -20.22 0.80 -11.29
CA LYS A 287 -19.94 2.25 -11.41
C LYS A 287 -19.35 2.86 -10.13
N ALA A 288 -18.61 2.06 -9.37
CA ALA A 288 -17.87 2.49 -8.20
C ALA A 288 -16.43 2.87 -8.57
N ALA A 289 -15.92 3.96 -8.00
CA ALA A 289 -14.54 4.41 -8.22
C ALA A 289 -13.56 3.84 -7.19
N TYR A 290 -14.05 3.17 -6.14
CA TYR A 290 -13.26 2.61 -5.06
C TYR A 290 -14.06 1.58 -4.25
N HIS A 291 -13.37 0.81 -3.41
CA HIS A 291 -13.93 -0.03 -2.35
C HIS A 291 -13.34 0.36 -0.99
N ASP A 292 -14.16 0.45 0.04
CA ASP A 292 -13.70 0.71 1.41
C ASP A 292 -13.67 -0.60 2.21
N ILE A 293 -12.50 -0.94 2.76
CA ILE A 293 -12.36 -1.93 3.83
C ILE A 293 -12.39 -1.16 5.15
N LEU A 294 -13.52 -1.24 5.87
CA LEU A 294 -13.71 -0.56 7.14
C LEU A 294 -13.59 -1.54 8.31
N PHE A 295 -12.98 -1.09 9.39
CA PHE A 295 -13.03 -1.80 10.66
C PHE A 295 -14.46 -1.81 11.21
N ARG A 296 -14.78 -2.89 11.93
CA ARG A 296 -16.10 -3.12 12.55
C ARG A 296 -16.16 -2.58 13.97
#